data_AF-A0A929I608-F1
#
_entry.id   AF-A0A929I608-F1
#
_cell.length_a   1.000
_cell.length_b   1.000
_cell.length_c   1.000
_cell.angle_alpha   90.00
_cell.angle_beta   90.00
_cell.angle_gamma   90.00
#
_symmetry.space_group_name_H-M   'P 1'
#
loop_
_entity.id
_entity.type
_entity.pdbx_description
1 polymer ?
#
loop_
_entity_poly.entity_id
_entity_poly.type
_entity_poly.pdbx_seq_one_letter_code
_entity_poly.pdbx_strand_id
1 'polypeptide(L)'
;MFYDIALYVSLAIFGIGMIYKISNWFRRSIGINPSDITTSKRISAAVKGILGTVFSGKIFILIKVFFVDVILQLRILREDFLRWLMHMLIYGGFMLLLLMHALDGIITEALFSEYASTLNPFMFLRDLFGFMVIVGISIAIYRRIVMKVPRLKTNPMDLYAIIILAIIMLSGVFLEGTKITSHTRYLEMVEEYADTDDEEELRTLESFWVQNFDIVSPTIKG
;
A
#
# COMPACT_ATOMS: atom_id res chain seq x y z
N MET A 1 4.43 17.43 -15.27
CA MET A 1 3.60 18.61 -14.91
C MET A 1 2.27 18.22 -14.26
N PHE A 2 1.34 17.52 -14.93
CA PHE A 2 0.08 17.11 -14.27
C PHE A 2 0.31 16.21 -13.05
N TYR A 3 1.17 15.18 -13.21
CA TYR A 3 1.54 14.27 -12.13
C TYR A 3 2.07 15.02 -10.90
N ASP A 4 3.06 15.90 -11.09
CA ASP A 4 3.70 16.64 -10.01
C ASP A 4 2.69 17.52 -9.26
N ILE A 5 1.85 18.25 -10.00
CA ILE A 5 0.80 19.11 -9.41
C ILE A 5 -0.19 18.25 -8.60
N ALA A 6 -0.68 17.15 -9.18
CA ALA A 6 -1.63 16.26 -8.51
C ALA A 6 -1.04 15.64 -7.24
N LEU A 7 0.24 15.24 -7.29
CA LEU A 7 0.97 14.70 -6.14
C LEU A 7 1.08 15.74 -5.02
N TYR A 8 1.58 16.93 -5.32
CA TYR A 8 1.76 17.99 -4.32
C TYR A 8 0.42 18.44 -3.73
N VAL A 9 -0.62 18.57 -4.54
CA VAL A 9 -1.97 18.90 -4.06
C VAL A 9 -2.51 17.80 -3.14
N SER A 10 -2.34 16.53 -3.50
CA SER A 10 -2.77 15.39 -2.67
C SER A 10 -2.03 15.37 -1.33
N LEU A 11 -0.71 15.59 -1.34
CA LEU A 11 0.11 15.70 -0.13
C LEU A 11 -0.29 16.89 0.74
N ALA A 12 -0.61 18.04 0.13
CA ALA A 12 -1.07 19.22 0.85
C ALA A 12 -2.43 18.97 1.52
N ILE A 13 -3.39 18.40 0.80
CA ILE A 13 -4.71 18.04 1.34
C ILE A 13 -4.56 17.04 2.50
N PHE A 14 -3.73 16.01 2.32
CA PHE A 14 -3.44 15.03 3.36
C PHE A 14 -2.81 15.69 4.59
N GLY A 15 -1.76 16.49 4.41
CA GLY A 15 -1.05 17.17 5.49
C GLY A 15 -1.93 18.16 6.26
N ILE A 16 -2.67 19.02 5.55
CA ILE A 16 -3.60 19.98 6.16
C ILE A 16 -4.73 19.23 6.90
N GLY A 17 -5.28 18.18 6.30
CA GLY A 17 -6.32 17.35 6.91
C GLY A 17 -5.84 16.65 8.19
N MET A 18 -4.60 16.16 8.19
CA MET A 18 -3.96 15.57 9.36
C MET A 18 -3.76 16.60 10.47
N ILE A 19 -3.20 17.77 10.16
CA ILE A 19 -3.02 18.87 11.12
C ILE A 19 -4.38 19.28 11.71
N TYR A 20 -5.41 19.44 10.87
CA TYR A 20 -6.77 19.78 11.30
C TYR A 20 -7.34 18.74 12.27
N LYS A 21 -7.24 17.44 11.95
CA LYS A 21 -7.73 16.36 12.83
C LYS A 21 -6.99 16.33 14.17
N ILE A 22 -5.65 16.37 14.14
CA ILE A 22 -4.81 16.34 15.36
C ILE A 22 -5.10 17.57 16.23
N SER A 23 -5.19 18.75 15.62
CA SER A 23 -5.51 20.00 16.31
C SER A 23 -6.87 19.95 17.01
N ASN A 24 -7.87 19.31 16.40
CA ASN A 24 -9.19 19.15 17.00
C ASN A 24 -9.18 18.27 18.26
N TRP A 25 -8.27 17.30 18.40
CA TRP A 25 -8.14 16.52 19.63
C TRP A 25 -7.79 17.38 20.85
N PHE A 26 -7.01 18.44 20.65
CA PHE A 26 -6.61 19.36 21.72
C PHE A 26 -7.55 20.56 21.89
N ARG A 27 -8.34 20.91 20.86
CA ARG A 27 -9.25 22.08 20.91
C ARG A 27 -10.68 21.74 21.31
N ARG A 28 -11.20 20.57 20.93
CA ARG A 28 -12.60 20.21 21.16
C ARG A 28 -12.74 19.35 22.42
N SER A 29 -13.76 19.64 23.21
CA SER A 29 -14.16 18.81 24.35
C SER A 29 -15.31 17.91 23.92
N ILE A 30 -15.17 16.59 24.08
CA ILE A 30 -16.22 15.62 23.78
C ILE A 30 -16.65 15.05 25.13
N GLY A 31 -17.75 15.57 25.70
CA GLY A 31 -18.26 15.16 27.00
C GLY A 31 -19.55 15.90 27.39
N ILE A 32 -20.33 15.30 28.28
CA ILE A 32 -21.63 15.82 28.75
C ILE A 32 -21.47 17.09 29.61
N ASN A 33 -20.30 17.26 30.24
CA ASN A 33 -19.87 18.50 30.89
C ASN A 33 -18.47 18.86 30.38
N PRO A 34 -18.34 19.75 29.38
CA PRO A 34 -17.03 20.19 28.93
C PRO A 34 -16.38 21.02 30.04
N SER A 35 -15.44 20.44 30.76
CA SER A 35 -14.54 21.22 31.62
C SER A 35 -13.75 22.22 30.76
N ASP A 36 -13.67 23.49 31.18
CA ASP A 36 -12.90 24.57 30.52
C ASP A 36 -11.37 24.37 30.64
N ILE A 37 -10.88 23.24 30.12
CA ILE A 37 -9.46 22.96 30.05
C ILE A 37 -8.90 23.58 28.78
N THR A 38 -8.01 24.55 28.95
CA THR A 38 -7.33 25.23 27.85
C THR A 38 -6.51 24.26 26.99
N THR A 39 -6.38 24.59 25.69
CA THR A 39 -5.60 23.82 24.71
C THR A 39 -4.15 23.58 25.17
N SER A 40 -3.50 24.59 25.78
CA SER A 40 -2.11 24.45 26.22
C SER A 40 -1.96 23.42 27.36
N LYS A 41 -2.91 23.36 28.28
CA LYS A 41 -2.93 22.36 29.36
C LYS A 41 -3.08 20.95 28.80
N ARG A 42 -3.92 20.77 27.78
CA ARG A 42 -4.11 19.47 27.10
C ARG A 42 -2.84 19.03 26.38
N ILE A 43 -2.18 19.92 25.66
CA ILE A 43 -0.91 19.63 24.99
C ILE A 43 0.16 19.28 26.01
N SER A 44 0.33 20.08 27.06
CA SER A 44 1.30 19.82 28.13
C SER A 44 1.07 18.48 28.82
N ALA A 45 -0.19 18.14 29.14
CA ALA A 45 -0.55 16.86 29.72
C ALA A 45 -0.23 15.68 28.77
N ALA A 46 -0.52 15.82 27.48
CA ALA A 46 -0.21 14.80 26.49
C ALA A 46 1.31 14.59 26.35
N VAL A 47 2.09 15.67 26.23
CA VAL A 47 3.56 15.59 26.16
C VAL A 47 4.13 14.94 27.41
N LYS A 48 3.70 15.37 28.60
CA LYS A 48 4.14 14.79 29.87
C LYS A 48 3.79 13.29 29.96
N GLY A 49 2.60 12.90 29.51
CA GLY A 49 2.16 11.51 29.47
C GLY A 49 2.99 10.65 28.51
N ILE A 50 3.29 11.18 27.31
CA ILE A 50 4.13 10.51 26.31
C ILE A 50 5.55 10.32 26.87
N LEU A 51 6.19 11.39 27.34
CA LEU A 51 7.54 11.32 27.90
C LEU A 51 7.59 10.36 29.11
N GLY A 52 6.62 10.44 30.02
CA GLY A 52 6.52 9.53 31.15
C GLY A 52 6.32 8.06 30.75
N THR A 53 5.71 7.79 29.60
CA THR A 53 5.54 6.42 29.09
C THR A 53 6.81 5.93 28.39
N VAL A 54 7.45 6.77 27.58
CA VAL A 54 8.64 6.44 26.81
C VAL A 54 9.85 6.21 27.71
N PHE A 55 10.03 7.06 28.73
CA PHE A 55 11.17 6.99 29.66
C PHE A 55 10.88 6.18 30.93
N SER A 56 9.87 5.30 30.92
CA SER A 56 9.60 4.38 32.03
C SER A 56 9.52 2.94 31.56
N GLY A 57 9.45 1.97 32.49
CA GLY A 57 9.24 0.55 32.16
C GLY A 57 7.96 0.26 31.36
N LYS A 58 7.05 1.24 31.24
CA LYS A 58 5.85 1.14 30.39
C LYS A 58 6.18 1.10 28.90
N ILE A 59 7.39 1.49 28.49
CA ILE A 59 7.82 1.39 27.09
C ILE A 59 7.76 -0.04 26.56
N PHE A 60 8.07 -1.05 27.38
CA PHE A 60 7.96 -2.45 26.98
C PHE A 60 6.51 -2.88 26.73
N ILE A 61 5.57 -2.35 27.52
CA ILE A 61 4.14 -2.57 27.29
C ILE A 61 3.72 -1.90 25.97
N LEU A 62 4.20 -0.68 25.71
CA LEU A 62 3.92 0.04 24.47
C LEU A 62 4.44 -0.72 23.25
N ILE A 63 5.69 -1.20 23.30
CA ILE A 63 6.31 -2.01 22.23
C ILE A 63 5.50 -3.28 21.99
N LYS A 64 5.13 -4.00 23.07
CA LYS A 64 4.31 -5.20 22.96
C LYS A 64 2.96 -4.90 22.32
N VAL A 65 2.27 -3.86 22.77
CA VAL A 65 0.97 -3.46 22.21
C VAL A 65 1.12 -3.04 20.75
N PHE A 66 2.20 -2.36 20.37
CA PHE A 66 2.48 -2.01 18.98
C PHE A 66 2.56 -3.26 18.10
N PHE A 67 3.42 -4.22 18.40
CA PHE A 67 3.53 -5.42 17.57
C PHE A 67 2.27 -6.30 17.61
N VAL A 68 1.70 -6.51 18.79
CA VAL A 68 0.59 -7.45 18.98
C VAL A 68 -0.76 -6.89 18.52
N ASP A 69 -1.05 -5.65 18.88
CA ASP A 69 -2.37 -5.06 18.68
C ASP A 69 -2.42 -4.10 17.48
N VAL A 70 -1.30 -3.48 17.09
CA VAL A 70 -1.26 -2.57 15.91
C VAL A 70 -0.85 -3.32 14.65
N ILE A 71 0.28 -4.02 14.68
CA ILE A 71 0.80 -4.74 13.50
C ILE A 71 0.04 -6.05 13.27
N LEU A 72 0.00 -6.93 14.27
CA LEU A 72 -0.66 -8.24 14.14
C LEU A 72 -2.17 -8.20 14.39
N GLN A 73 -2.70 -7.10 14.93
CA GLN A 73 -4.13 -6.91 15.18
C GLN A 73 -4.81 -8.07 15.94
N LEU A 74 -4.11 -8.70 16.90
CA LEU A 74 -4.60 -9.94 17.57
C LEU A 74 -5.89 -9.76 18.37
N ARG A 75 -6.29 -8.53 18.69
CA ARG A 75 -7.62 -8.27 19.27
C ARG A 75 -8.72 -8.57 18.25
N ILE A 76 -8.52 -8.25 16.99
CA ILE A 76 -9.48 -8.54 15.92
C ILE A 76 -9.55 -10.04 15.68
N LEU A 77 -8.40 -10.73 15.71
CA LEU A 77 -8.32 -12.19 15.58
C LEU A 77 -9.19 -12.91 16.62
N ARG A 78 -9.15 -12.44 17.88
CA ARG A 78 -9.94 -13.02 18.98
C ARG A 78 -11.45 -12.82 18.81
N GLU A 79 -11.88 -11.79 18.10
CA GLU A 79 -13.29 -11.50 17.85
C GLU A 79 -13.83 -12.25 16.62
N ASP A 80 -13.08 -12.26 15.52
CA ASP A 80 -13.51 -12.81 14.23
C ASP A 80 -12.29 -13.06 13.32
N PHE A 81 -11.96 -14.33 13.11
CA PHE A 81 -10.82 -14.74 12.28
C PHE A 81 -10.92 -14.21 10.84
N LEU A 82 -12.10 -14.25 10.24
CA LEU A 82 -12.31 -13.88 8.84
C LEU A 82 -12.20 -12.36 8.65
N ARG A 83 -12.63 -11.57 9.64
CA ARG A 83 -12.39 -10.12 9.73
C ARG A 83 -10.91 -9.80 9.86
N TRP A 84 -10.21 -10.54 10.71
CA TRP A 84 -8.78 -10.38 10.91
C TRP A 84 -8.00 -10.70 9.64
N LEU A 85 -8.28 -11.84 9.01
CA LEU A 85 -7.63 -12.26 7.76
C LEU A 85 -7.84 -11.21 6.67
N MET A 86 -9.09 -10.73 6.50
CA MET A 86 -9.42 -9.63 5.59
C MET A 86 -8.56 -8.38 5.85
N HIS A 87 -8.43 -7.96 7.12
CA HIS A 87 -7.60 -6.79 7.47
C HIS A 87 -6.13 -7.06 7.19
N MET A 88 -5.57 -8.20 7.60
CA MET A 88 -4.16 -8.52 7.39
C MET A 88 -3.79 -8.61 5.91
N LEU A 89 -4.69 -9.13 5.07
CA LEU A 89 -4.51 -9.17 3.63
C LEU A 89 -4.50 -7.78 3.00
N ILE A 90 -5.46 -6.92 3.36
CA ILE A 90 -5.54 -5.55 2.83
C ILE A 90 -4.39 -4.70 3.38
N TYR A 91 -4.27 -4.57 4.70
CA TYR A 91 -3.27 -3.75 5.36
C TYR A 91 -1.85 -4.26 5.09
N GLY A 92 -1.60 -5.55 5.28
CA GLY A 92 -0.29 -6.15 5.06
C GLY A 92 0.13 -6.06 3.60
N GLY A 93 -0.71 -6.50 2.67
CA GLY A 93 -0.42 -6.41 1.24
C GLY A 93 -0.19 -4.98 0.78
N PHE A 94 -1.06 -4.04 1.17
CA PHE A 94 -0.92 -2.63 0.79
C PHE A 94 0.32 -1.98 1.38
N MET A 95 0.63 -2.22 2.66
CA MET A 95 1.83 -1.65 3.28
C MET A 95 3.11 -2.19 2.65
N LEU A 96 3.15 -3.49 2.33
CA LEU A 96 4.30 -4.09 1.67
C LEU A 96 4.46 -3.56 0.24
N LEU A 97 3.37 -3.35 -0.51
CA LEU A 97 3.40 -2.66 -1.80
C LEU A 97 3.85 -1.20 -1.67
N LEU A 98 3.38 -0.46 -0.66
CA LEU A 98 3.81 0.92 -0.44
C LEU A 98 5.34 0.98 -0.28
N LEU A 99 5.91 0.07 0.51
CA LEU A 99 7.35 0.04 0.77
C LEU A 99 8.16 -0.50 -0.42
N MET A 100 7.70 -1.58 -1.04
CA MET A 100 8.42 -2.31 -2.09
C MET A 100 8.19 -1.81 -3.51
N HIS A 101 7.07 -1.13 -3.76
CA HIS A 101 6.70 -0.67 -5.09
C HIS A 101 6.62 0.85 -5.19
N ALA A 102 5.90 1.51 -4.27
CA ALA A 102 5.70 2.96 -4.40
C ALA A 102 6.88 3.78 -3.84
N LEU A 103 7.64 3.22 -2.90
CA LEU A 103 8.81 3.84 -2.27
C LEU A 103 10.09 3.05 -2.54
N ASP A 104 10.14 2.31 -3.65
CA ASP A 104 11.25 1.43 -3.97
C ASP A 104 12.59 2.15 -4.03
N GLY A 105 12.66 3.29 -4.74
CA GLY A 105 13.88 4.11 -4.85
C GLY A 105 14.35 4.79 -3.56
N ILE A 106 13.55 4.77 -2.49
CA ILE A 106 13.92 5.37 -1.19
C ILE A 106 14.16 4.30 -0.14
N ILE A 107 13.32 3.26 -0.12
CA ILE A 107 13.31 2.23 0.93
C ILE A 107 13.95 0.94 0.43
N THR A 108 13.51 0.42 -0.72
CA THR A 108 13.88 -0.94 -1.12
C THR A 108 15.29 -1.00 -1.69
N GLU A 109 15.65 -0.05 -2.56
CA GLU A 109 17.02 0.09 -3.05
C GLU A 109 18.02 0.34 -1.91
N ALA A 110 17.62 1.09 -0.88
CA ALA A 110 18.47 1.34 0.28
C ALA A 110 18.68 0.09 1.17
N LEU A 111 17.75 -0.86 1.15
CA LEU A 111 17.80 -2.08 1.95
C LEU A 111 18.43 -3.26 1.20
N PHE A 112 18.33 -3.28 -0.13
CA PHE A 112 18.77 -4.39 -0.98
C PHE A 112 19.60 -3.87 -2.16
N SER A 113 20.92 -4.13 -2.11
CA SER A 113 21.88 -3.66 -3.13
C SER A 113 21.66 -4.26 -4.52
N GLU A 114 21.04 -5.44 -4.60
CA GLU A 114 20.73 -6.15 -5.84
C GLU A 114 19.25 -6.01 -6.22
N TYR A 115 18.58 -4.96 -5.73
CA TYR A 115 17.17 -4.74 -6.05
C TYR A 115 16.98 -4.47 -7.55
N ALA A 116 16.19 -5.34 -8.18
CA ALA A 116 15.62 -5.09 -9.49
C ALA A 116 14.14 -5.47 -9.45
N SER A 117 13.29 -4.51 -9.79
CA SER A 117 11.85 -4.62 -9.61
C SER A 117 11.20 -5.73 -10.48
N THR A 118 11.90 -6.14 -11.55
CA THR A 118 11.55 -7.17 -12.53
C THR A 118 12.22 -8.52 -12.28
N LEU A 119 13.15 -8.61 -11.32
CA LEU A 119 13.81 -9.88 -10.99
C LEU A 119 13.14 -10.55 -9.79
N ASN A 120 13.23 -11.88 -9.76
CA ASN A 120 12.88 -12.65 -8.57
C ASN A 120 13.94 -12.44 -7.48
N PRO A 121 13.53 -12.29 -6.20
CA PRO A 121 12.18 -12.52 -5.67
C PRO A 121 11.23 -11.30 -5.70
N PHE A 122 11.71 -10.10 -6.06
CA PHE A 122 10.96 -8.85 -5.90
C PHE A 122 9.73 -8.76 -6.81
N MET A 123 9.84 -9.20 -8.06
CA MET A 123 8.70 -9.30 -8.98
C MET A 123 7.58 -10.16 -8.36
N PHE A 124 7.91 -11.41 -7.98
CA PHE A 124 6.97 -12.31 -7.33
C PHE A 124 6.37 -11.72 -6.04
N LEU A 125 7.17 -11.07 -5.19
CA LEU A 125 6.67 -10.47 -3.95
C LEU A 125 5.68 -9.35 -4.21
N ARG A 126 5.92 -8.50 -5.20
CA ARG A 126 4.99 -7.42 -5.60
C ARG A 126 3.67 -8.01 -6.09
N ASP A 127 3.72 -9.05 -6.92
CA ASP A 127 2.52 -9.73 -7.42
C ASP A 127 1.75 -10.41 -6.28
N LEU A 128 2.46 -11.09 -5.38
CA LEU A 128 1.88 -11.74 -4.21
C LEU A 128 1.18 -10.73 -3.31
N PHE A 129 1.80 -9.58 -3.04
CA PHE A 129 1.20 -8.54 -2.21
C PHE A 129 0.00 -7.90 -2.90
N GLY A 130 0.06 -7.70 -4.22
CA GLY A 130 -1.09 -7.28 -5.02
C GLY A 130 -2.25 -8.26 -4.91
N PHE A 131 -1.97 -9.54 -5.08
CA PHE A 131 -2.94 -10.62 -4.91
C PHE A 131 -3.54 -10.65 -3.50
N MET A 132 -2.72 -10.51 -2.46
CA MET A 132 -3.20 -10.43 -1.08
C MET A 132 -4.24 -9.32 -0.91
N VAL A 133 -3.98 -8.11 -1.43
CA VAL A 133 -4.95 -7.01 -1.33
C VAL A 133 -6.25 -7.35 -2.08
N ILE A 134 -6.17 -7.91 -3.28
CA ILE A 134 -7.35 -8.31 -4.07
C ILE A 134 -8.19 -9.32 -3.29
N VAL A 135 -7.57 -10.38 -2.76
CA VAL A 135 -8.28 -11.39 -1.94
C VAL A 135 -8.90 -10.74 -0.70
N GLY A 136 -8.18 -9.84 -0.04
CA GLY A 136 -8.68 -9.08 1.10
C GLY A 136 -9.94 -8.26 0.74
N ILE A 137 -9.94 -7.57 -0.41
CA ILE A 137 -11.10 -6.83 -0.92
C ILE A 137 -12.26 -7.77 -1.24
N SER A 138 -12.01 -8.90 -1.90
CA SER A 138 -13.02 -9.91 -2.20
C SER A 138 -13.70 -10.42 -0.93
N ILE A 139 -12.92 -10.70 0.12
CA ILE A 139 -13.45 -11.08 1.43
C ILE A 139 -14.29 -9.94 2.03
N ALA A 140 -13.84 -8.69 1.92
CA ALA A 140 -14.59 -7.53 2.42
C ALA A 140 -15.96 -7.37 1.75
N ILE A 141 -16.02 -7.56 0.43
CA ILE A 141 -17.25 -7.53 -0.35
C ILE A 141 -18.15 -8.71 0.03
N TYR A 142 -17.59 -9.92 0.11
CA TYR A 142 -18.31 -11.13 0.50
C TYR A 142 -18.97 -11.01 1.88
N ARG A 143 -18.23 -10.53 2.89
CA ARG A 143 -18.76 -10.32 4.25
C ARG A 143 -19.91 -9.31 4.28
N ARG A 144 -19.87 -8.30 3.40
CA ARG A 144 -20.84 -7.19 3.38
C ARG A 144 -22.11 -7.55 2.62
N ILE A 145 -21.98 -8.18 1.45
CA ILE A 145 -23.11 -8.45 0.55
C ILE A 145 -23.73 -9.82 0.79
N VAL A 146 -22.89 -10.85 0.96
CA VAL A 146 -23.33 -12.25 1.02
C VAL A 146 -23.60 -12.66 2.46
N MET A 147 -22.61 -12.56 3.36
CA MET A 147 -22.78 -12.99 4.75
C MET A 147 -23.72 -12.07 5.55
N LYS A 148 -23.90 -10.81 5.12
CA LYS A 148 -24.71 -9.78 5.79
C LYS A 148 -24.48 -9.76 7.30
N VAL A 149 -23.21 -9.76 7.72
CA VAL A 149 -22.81 -9.94 9.11
C VAL A 149 -23.60 -9.00 10.05
N PRO A 150 -24.35 -9.54 11.03
CA PRO A 150 -25.11 -8.72 11.98
C PRO A 150 -24.18 -7.70 12.66
N ARG A 151 -24.63 -6.44 12.76
CA ARG A 151 -23.88 -5.27 13.29
C ARG A 151 -22.88 -4.60 12.34
N LEU A 152 -22.68 -5.10 11.11
CA LEU A 152 -21.89 -4.39 10.11
C LEU A 152 -22.70 -3.23 9.49
N LYS A 153 -22.69 -2.05 10.12
CA LYS A 153 -23.24 -0.83 9.51
C LYS A 153 -22.20 -0.26 8.54
N THR A 154 -22.47 -0.32 7.25
CA THR A 154 -21.60 0.28 6.21
C THR A 154 -21.69 1.79 6.28
N ASN A 155 -20.58 2.46 6.58
CA ASN A 155 -20.46 3.90 6.38
C ASN A 155 -20.15 4.20 4.90
N PRO A 156 -20.68 5.27 4.29
CA PRO A 156 -20.26 5.72 2.96
C PRO A 156 -18.74 5.84 2.79
N MET A 157 -18.01 6.24 3.83
CA MET A 157 -16.54 6.31 3.81
C MET A 157 -15.88 4.92 3.68
N ASP A 158 -16.47 3.89 4.30
CA ASP A 158 -15.96 2.52 4.18
C ASP A 158 -16.13 1.99 2.76
N LEU A 159 -17.28 2.31 2.15
CA LEU A 159 -17.56 1.95 0.76
C LEU A 159 -16.60 2.65 -0.20
N TYR A 160 -16.38 3.96 0.00
CA TYR A 160 -15.42 4.72 -0.79
C TYR A 160 -14.02 4.10 -0.73
N ALA A 161 -13.53 3.75 0.46
CA ALA A 161 -12.22 3.13 0.65
C ALA A 161 -12.10 1.78 -0.09
N ILE A 162 -13.13 0.93 -0.02
CA ILE A 162 -13.13 -0.35 -0.73
C ILE A 162 -13.11 -0.15 -2.25
N ILE A 163 -13.93 0.77 -2.77
CA ILE A 163 -14.03 1.03 -4.21
C ILE A 163 -12.73 1.60 -4.75
N ILE A 164 -12.16 2.63 -4.12
CA ILE A 164 -10.93 3.26 -4.63
C ILE A 164 -9.76 2.28 -4.58
N LEU A 165 -9.66 1.46 -3.53
CA LEU A 165 -8.63 0.44 -3.43
C LEU A 165 -8.81 -0.63 -4.53
N ALA A 166 -10.04 -1.07 -4.78
CA ALA A 166 -10.32 -2.02 -5.86
C ALA A 166 -9.93 -1.47 -7.23
N ILE A 167 -10.27 -0.21 -7.52
CA ILE A 167 -9.89 0.46 -8.77
C ILE A 167 -8.38 0.52 -8.91
N ILE A 168 -7.67 0.96 -7.87
CA ILE A 168 -6.20 1.06 -7.89
C ILE A 168 -5.59 -0.32 -8.15
N MET A 169 -5.99 -1.34 -7.40
CA MET A 169 -5.43 -2.70 -7.56
C MET A 169 -5.71 -3.29 -8.94
N LEU A 170 -6.96 -3.18 -9.44
CA LEU A 170 -7.30 -3.68 -10.76
C LEU A 170 -6.55 -2.93 -11.86
N SER A 171 -6.43 -1.60 -11.73
CA SER A 171 -5.68 -0.80 -12.69
C SER A 171 -4.19 -1.19 -12.75
N GLY A 172 -3.59 -1.55 -11.61
CA GLY A 172 -2.23 -2.11 -11.55
C GLY A 172 -2.10 -3.42 -12.32
N VAL A 173 -3.00 -4.39 -12.08
CA VAL A 173 -2.99 -5.69 -12.76
C VAL A 173 -3.18 -5.54 -14.27
N PHE A 174 -4.11 -4.67 -14.71
CA PHE A 174 -4.30 -4.40 -16.13
C PHE A 174 -3.05 -3.75 -16.75
N LEU A 175 -2.45 -2.78 -16.07
CA LEU A 175 -1.24 -2.12 -16.54
C LEU A 175 -0.09 -3.13 -16.71
N GLU A 176 0.10 -4.01 -15.74
CA GLU A 176 1.10 -5.08 -15.81
C GLU A 176 0.83 -6.03 -16.99
N GLY A 177 -0.41 -6.49 -17.16
CA GLY A 177 -0.80 -7.30 -18.31
C GLY A 177 -0.49 -6.63 -19.65
N THR A 178 -0.77 -5.32 -19.78
CA THR A 178 -0.45 -4.58 -21.01
C THR A 178 1.06 -4.40 -21.23
N LYS A 179 1.86 -4.32 -20.16
CA LYS A 179 3.31 -4.19 -20.25
C LYS A 179 3.96 -5.47 -20.75
N ILE A 180 3.48 -6.64 -20.33
CA ILE A 180 4.02 -7.94 -20.76
C ILE A 180 3.96 -8.08 -22.27
N THR A 181 2.83 -7.72 -22.90
CA THR A 181 2.66 -7.85 -24.35
C THR A 181 3.23 -6.69 -25.17
N SER A 182 3.78 -5.66 -24.51
CA SER A 182 4.15 -4.38 -25.15
C SER A 182 5.52 -4.43 -25.81
N HIS A 183 5.54 -4.27 -27.13
CA HIS A 183 6.78 -4.09 -27.89
C HIS A 183 7.56 -2.84 -27.47
N THR A 184 6.88 -1.73 -27.18
CA THR A 184 7.53 -0.50 -26.70
C THR A 184 8.29 -0.75 -25.39
N ARG A 185 7.67 -1.50 -24.46
CA ARG A 185 8.35 -1.83 -23.20
C ARG A 185 9.54 -2.75 -23.41
N TYR A 186 9.47 -3.66 -24.37
CA TYR A 186 10.61 -4.47 -24.79
C TYR A 186 11.76 -3.61 -25.33
N LEU A 187 11.47 -2.65 -26.23
CA LEU A 187 12.50 -1.77 -26.77
C LEU A 187 13.18 -0.93 -25.68
N GLU A 188 12.42 -0.40 -24.73
CA GLU A 188 12.98 0.31 -23.56
C GLU A 188 13.95 -0.59 -22.76
N MET A 189 13.59 -1.86 -22.58
CA MET A 189 14.47 -2.81 -21.87
C MET A 189 15.72 -3.17 -22.67
N VAL A 190 15.60 -3.31 -23.99
CA VAL A 190 16.77 -3.54 -24.86
C VAL A 190 17.71 -2.34 -24.79
N GLU A 191 17.18 -1.12 -24.91
CA GLU A 191 17.98 0.10 -24.83
C GLU A 191 18.69 0.25 -23.46
N GLU A 192 18.01 -0.13 -22.38
CA GLU A 192 18.56 0.02 -21.02
C GLU A 192 19.55 -1.09 -20.62
N TYR A 193 19.35 -2.32 -21.12
CA TYR A 193 20.06 -3.50 -20.61
C TYR A 193 20.82 -4.33 -21.65
N ALA A 194 20.59 -4.16 -22.96
CA ALA A 194 21.34 -4.93 -23.95
C ALA A 194 22.79 -4.44 -24.03
N ASP A 195 23.73 -5.38 -24.09
CA ASP A 195 25.18 -5.11 -24.20
C ASP A 195 25.67 -5.16 -25.67
N THR A 196 24.74 -5.06 -26.63
CA THR A 196 25.02 -5.23 -28.06
C THR A 196 24.14 -4.33 -28.92
N ASP A 197 24.76 -3.75 -29.94
CA ASP A 197 24.10 -2.98 -31.00
C ASP A 197 23.96 -3.79 -32.30
N ASP A 198 24.34 -5.08 -32.29
CA ASP A 198 24.30 -5.93 -33.47
C ASP A 198 22.86 -6.28 -33.88
N GLU A 199 22.49 -5.96 -35.13
CA GLU A 199 21.13 -6.14 -35.62
C GLU A 199 20.68 -7.62 -35.66
N GLU A 200 21.61 -8.56 -35.84
CA GLU A 200 21.29 -9.99 -35.91
C GLU A 200 21.03 -10.55 -34.50
N GLU A 201 21.85 -10.17 -33.52
CA GLU A 201 21.65 -10.51 -32.11
C GLU A 201 20.33 -9.93 -31.59
N LEU A 202 20.02 -8.66 -31.90
CA LEU A 202 18.76 -8.01 -31.49
C LEU A 202 17.53 -8.66 -32.12
N ARG A 203 17.59 -9.09 -33.39
CA ARG A 203 16.51 -9.85 -34.03
C ARG A 203 16.32 -11.23 -33.40
N THR A 204 17.40 -11.88 -33.03
CA THR A 204 17.36 -13.18 -32.35
C THR A 204 16.73 -13.04 -30.97
N LEU A 205 17.12 -12.00 -30.22
CA LEU A 205 16.53 -11.66 -28.93
C LEU A 205 15.02 -11.38 -29.09
N GLU A 206 14.62 -10.56 -30.06
CA GLU A 206 13.22 -10.26 -30.29
C GLU A 206 12.41 -11.54 -30.60
N SER A 207 12.95 -12.43 -31.44
CA SER A 207 12.33 -13.71 -31.75
C SER A 207 12.14 -14.57 -30.50
N PHE A 208 13.15 -14.63 -29.63
CA PHE A 208 13.07 -15.36 -28.37
C PHE A 208 11.98 -14.80 -27.44
N TRP A 209 11.84 -13.48 -27.37
CA TRP A 209 10.82 -12.84 -26.54
C TRP A 209 9.41 -13.01 -27.07
N VAL A 210 9.20 -12.92 -28.40
CA VAL A 210 7.91 -13.24 -29.03
C VAL A 210 7.50 -14.68 -28.74
N GLN A 211 8.45 -15.63 -28.80
CA GLN A 211 8.16 -17.05 -28.60
C GLN A 211 7.90 -17.43 -27.14
N ASN A 212 8.61 -16.84 -26.18
CA ASN A 212 8.60 -17.29 -24.78
C ASN A 212 7.87 -16.35 -23.80
N PHE A 213 7.62 -15.11 -24.19
CA PHE A 213 7.08 -14.07 -23.30
C PHE A 213 5.89 -13.29 -23.91
N ASP A 214 5.27 -13.83 -24.97
CA ASP A 214 4.03 -13.31 -25.57
C ASP A 214 4.10 -11.83 -26.02
N ILE A 215 5.29 -11.37 -26.40
CA ILE A 215 5.48 -10.01 -26.93
C ILE A 215 4.84 -9.91 -28.32
N VAL A 216 4.04 -8.87 -28.52
CA VAL A 216 3.43 -8.59 -29.83
C VAL A 216 4.36 -7.68 -30.63
N SER A 217 5.24 -8.29 -31.44
CA SER A 217 6.17 -7.56 -32.31
C SER A 217 5.54 -7.17 -33.66
N PRO A 218 5.83 -5.97 -34.20
CA PRO A 218 5.45 -5.58 -35.56
C PRO A 218 6.37 -6.21 -36.64
N THR A 219 7.59 -6.61 -36.28
CA THR A 219 8.64 -7.10 -37.19
C THR A 219 8.70 -8.62 -37.25
N ILE A 220 8.37 -9.30 -36.15
CA ILE A 220 8.49 -10.76 -36.01
C ILE A 220 7.13 -11.34 -35.64
N LYS A 221 6.71 -12.41 -36.34
CA LYS A 221 5.48 -13.14 -36.03
C LYS A 221 5.83 -14.40 -35.22
N GLY A 222 5.12 -14.57 -34.11
CA GLY A 222 5.09 -15.81 -33.32
C GLY A 222 4.20 -16.87 -33.93
#